data_AF-A0A365R178-F1
#
_entry.id   AF-A0A365R178-F1
#
_cell.length_a   1.000
_cell.length_b   1.000
_cell.length_c   1.000
_cell.angle_alpha   90.00
_cell.angle_beta   90.00
_cell.angle_gamma   90.00
#
_symmetry.space_group_name_H-M   'P 1'
#
loop_
_entity.id
_entity.type
_entity.pdbx_description
1 polymer ?
#
loop_
_entity_poly.entity_id
_entity_poly.type
_entity_poly.pdbx_seq_one_letter_code
_entity_poly.pdbx_strand_id
1 'polypeptide(L)'
;MQSDRNAIPYYLVLRTDCPPYVLNADRHVLRRAASPLLRAFARARGAPTSIADDAWSDFSGSESISPLERVEMRAYALVRGAESEHQLRLLAAL
;
A
#
# COMPACT_ATOMS: atom_id res chain seq x y z
N MET A 1 -12.51 -9.26 -18.61
CA MET A 1 -12.20 -7.84 -18.35
C MET A 1 -10.92 -7.83 -17.53
N GLN A 2 -9.81 -7.37 -18.10
CA GLN A 2 -8.59 -7.16 -17.31
C GLN A 2 -8.96 -6.11 -16.27
N SER A 3 -9.24 -6.54 -15.03
CA SER A 3 -9.28 -5.61 -13.92
C SER A 3 -7.94 -4.89 -13.97
N ASP A 4 -7.94 -3.59 -14.24
CA ASP A 4 -6.74 -2.77 -14.28
C ASP A 4 -5.97 -3.07 -13.00
N ARG A 5 -4.94 -3.92 -13.11
CA ARG A 5 -4.18 -4.41 -11.97
C ARG A 5 -3.50 -3.24 -11.25
N ASN A 6 -3.36 -2.14 -11.97
CA ASN A 6 -2.86 -0.86 -11.54
C ASN A 6 -3.90 -0.03 -10.78
N ALA A 7 -5.20 -0.31 -10.90
CA ALA A 7 -6.25 0.37 -10.13
C ALA A 7 -6.52 -0.32 -8.78
N ILE A 8 -6.02 -1.54 -8.58
CA ILE A 8 -6.27 -2.32 -7.35
C ILE A 8 -5.26 -1.94 -6.27
N PRO A 9 -5.72 -1.52 -5.08
CA PRO A 9 -4.87 -1.36 -3.91
C PRO A 9 -4.12 -2.65 -3.56
N TYR A 10 -2.78 -2.60 -3.62
CA TYR A 10 -1.91 -3.73 -3.32
C TYR A 10 -1.09 -3.49 -2.05
N TYR A 11 -0.58 -2.28 -1.85
CA TYR A 11 0.18 -1.90 -0.66
C TYR A 11 -0.48 -0.73 0.07
N LEU A 12 -0.39 -0.75 1.40
CA LEU A 12 -0.73 0.38 2.26
C LEU A 12 0.50 0.77 3.07
N VAL A 13 1.08 1.94 2.81
CA VAL A 13 2.19 2.50 3.58
C VAL A 13 1.63 3.46 4.62
N LEU A 14 1.87 3.15 5.89
CA LEU A 14 1.54 4.03 7.01
C LEU A 14 2.76 4.91 7.34
N ARG A 15 2.49 6.21 7.54
CA ARG A 15 3.42 7.19 8.09
C ARG A 15 2.89 7.66 9.44
N THR A 16 3.77 7.78 10.42
CA THR A 16 3.45 8.35 11.73
C THR A 16 2.96 9.79 11.54
N ASP A 17 1.83 10.14 12.18
CA ASP A 17 1.22 11.47 12.13
C ASP A 17 0.86 12.02 10.73
N CYS A 18 0.67 11.15 9.74
CA CYS A 18 0.36 11.58 8.38
C CYS A 18 -0.62 10.67 7.64
N PRO A 19 -1.25 11.18 6.55
CA PRO A 19 -2.07 10.36 5.67
C PRO A 19 -1.24 9.21 5.09
N PRO A 20 -1.80 7.99 5.03
CA PRO A 20 -1.11 6.85 4.46
C PRO A 20 -1.14 6.89 2.93
N TYR A 21 -0.21 6.18 2.31
CA TYR A 21 -0.17 5.97 0.87
C TYR A 21 -0.75 4.61 0.53
N VAL A 22 -1.65 4.59 -0.45
CA VAL A 22 -2.14 3.35 -1.05
C VAL A 22 -1.52 3.23 -2.42
N LEU A 23 -0.90 2.09 -2.66
CA LEU A 23 -0.15 1.82 -3.87
C LEU A 23 -0.67 0.58 -4.57
N ASN A 24 -0.46 0.51 -5.88
CA ASN A 24 -0.69 -0.70 -6.67
C ASN A 24 0.45 -1.71 -6.53
N ALA A 25 0.38 -2.80 -7.29
CA ALA A 25 1.40 -3.86 -7.29
C ALA A 25 2.79 -3.34 -7.68
N ASP A 26 2.85 -2.33 -8.56
CA ASP A 26 4.08 -1.66 -9.02
C ASP A 26 4.58 -0.58 -8.05
N ARG A 27 3.99 -0.47 -6.85
CA ARG A 27 4.31 0.56 -5.84
C ARG A 27 4.10 2.00 -6.34
N HIS A 28 3.22 2.19 -7.32
CA HIS A 28 2.76 3.52 -7.72
C HIS A 28 1.62 3.98 -6.82
N VAL A 29 1.67 5.24 -6.41
CA VAL A 29 0.64 5.83 -5.54
C VAL A 29 -0.68 5.94 -6.30
N LEU A 30 -1.70 5.27 -5.78
CA LEU A 30 -3.08 5.39 -6.26
C LEU A 30 -3.82 6.48 -5.52
N ARG A 31 -3.58 6.59 -4.21
CA ARG A 31 -4.19 7.61 -3.37
C ARG A 31 -3.35 7.89 -2.12
N ARG A 32 -3.42 9.14 -1.67
CA ARG A 32 -2.75 9.64 -0.46
C ARG A 32 -3.70 9.68 0.74
N ALA A 33 -4.58 8.68 0.81
CA ALA A 33 -5.52 8.48 1.90
C ALA A 33 -5.95 7.01 1.93
N ALA A 34 -6.27 6.51 3.12
CA ALA A 34 -6.88 5.20 3.28
C ALA A 34 -8.05 5.29 4.25
N SER A 35 -9.18 4.68 3.85
CA SER A 35 -10.35 4.54 4.71
C SER A 35 -9.98 3.78 5.99
N PRO A 36 -10.68 4.03 7.12
CA PRO A 36 -10.47 3.27 8.35
C PRO A 36 -10.61 1.75 8.14
N LEU A 37 -11.55 1.35 7.26
CA LEU A 37 -11.75 -0.04 6.86
C LEU A 37 -10.52 -0.62 6.16
N LEU A 38 -9.91 0.10 5.20
CA LEU A 38 -8.70 -0.37 4.55
C LEU A 38 -7.54 -0.51 5.54
N ARG A 39 -7.40 0.43 6.49
CA ARG A 39 -6.36 0.35 7.54
C ARG A 39 -6.56 -0.86 8.45
N ALA A 40 -7.80 -1.11 8.87
CA ALA A 40 -8.14 -2.28 9.69
C ALA A 40 -7.90 -3.58 8.92
N PHE A 41 -8.32 -3.64 7.66
CA PHE A 41 -8.08 -4.77 6.77
C PHE A 41 -6.59 -5.08 6.61
N ALA A 42 -5.78 -4.06 6.32
CA ALA A 42 -4.33 -4.20 6.16
C ALA A 42 -3.67 -4.79 7.41
N ARG A 43 -4.05 -4.28 8.60
CA ARG A 43 -3.55 -4.77 9.89
C ARG A 43 -3.99 -6.21 10.18
N ALA A 44 -5.24 -6.55 9.88
CA ALA A 44 -5.76 -7.91 10.07
C ALA A 44 -5.08 -8.92 9.14
N ARG A 45 -4.62 -8.45 7.98
CA ARG A 45 -4.08 -9.31 6.93
C ARG A 45 -2.63 -9.70 7.15
N GLY A 46 -1.84 -9.02 7.99
CA GLY A 46 -0.49 -9.45 8.27
C GLY A 46 0.39 -8.43 8.96
N ALA A 47 1.65 -8.83 9.17
CA ALA A 47 2.65 -7.98 9.76
C ALA A 47 3.09 -6.88 8.78
N PRO A 48 3.33 -5.66 9.28
CA PRO A 48 3.96 -4.62 8.48
C PRO A 48 5.38 -5.03 8.09
N THR A 49 5.79 -4.58 6.92
CA THR A 49 7.16 -4.65 6.40
C THR A 49 7.80 -3.28 6.45
N SER A 50 9.13 -3.24 6.62
CA SER A 50 9.88 -1.98 6.50
C SER A 50 9.87 -1.52 5.04
N ILE A 51 9.89 -0.20 4.83
CA ILE A 51 10.15 0.36 3.50
C ILE A 51 11.53 1.00 3.38
N ALA A 52 12.42 0.71 4.33
CA ALA A 52 13.81 1.17 4.29
C ALA A 52 14.61 0.45 3.19
N ASP A 53 14.16 -0.71 2.72
CA ASP A 53 14.83 -1.49 1.69
C ASP A 53 14.82 -0.79 0.32
N ASP A 54 15.84 -1.07 -0.49
CA ASP A 54 16.02 -0.50 -1.83
C ASP A 54 14.83 -0.76 -2.78
N ALA A 55 14.06 -1.81 -2.50
CA ALA A 55 12.82 -2.10 -3.21
C ALA A 55 11.82 -0.92 -3.20
N TRP A 56 11.88 -0.05 -2.19
CA TRP A 56 11.00 1.10 -2.03
C TRP A 56 11.63 2.42 -2.50
N SER A 57 12.83 2.38 -3.10
CA SER A 57 13.55 3.58 -3.53
C SER A 57 12.83 4.36 -4.61
N ASP A 58 12.18 3.71 -5.58
CA ASP A 58 11.44 4.39 -6.64
C ASP A 58 10.22 5.15 -6.10
N PHE A 59 9.42 4.48 -5.26
CA PHE A 59 8.29 5.09 -4.56
C PHE A 59 8.75 6.28 -3.72
N SER A 60 9.78 6.06 -2.91
CA SER A 60 10.26 7.05 -1.97
C SER A 60 10.92 8.23 -2.67
N GLY A 61 11.61 8.00 -3.79
CA GLY A 61 12.15 9.06 -4.64
C GLY A 61 11.04 9.88 -5.29
N SER A 62 9.99 9.22 -5.78
CA SER A 62 8.84 9.89 -6.41
C SER A 62 8.05 10.76 -5.43
N GLU A 63 7.91 10.32 -4.18
CA GLU A 63 7.20 11.06 -3.14
C GLU A 63 8.13 11.96 -2.30
N SER A 64 9.39 12.12 -2.69
CA SER A 64 10.41 12.91 -1.97
C SER A 64 10.57 12.52 -0.49
N ILE A 65 10.41 11.23 -0.19
CA ILE A 65 10.55 10.65 1.15
C ILE A 65 12.03 10.43 1.43
N SER A 66 12.51 11.11 2.48
CA SER A 66 13.91 10.98 2.91
C SER A 66 14.21 9.57 3.43
N PRO A 67 15.45 9.08 3.34
CA PRO A 67 15.83 7.79 3.89
C PRO A 67 15.52 7.64 5.38
N LEU A 68 15.60 8.73 6.14
CA LEU A 68 15.26 8.75 7.56
C LEU A 68 13.77 8.53 7.80
N GLU A 69 12.90 9.16 7.00
CA GLU A 69 11.44 8.94 7.08
C GLU A 69 11.06 7.50 6.71
N ARG A 70 11.79 6.86 5.79
CA ARG A 70 11.54 5.46 5.41
C ARG A 70 11.70 4.49 6.59
N VAL A 71 12.60 4.79 7.53
CA VAL A 71 12.84 3.96 8.72
C VAL A 71 11.63 3.91 9.64
N GLU A 72 10.87 5.00 9.70
CA GLU A 72 9.65 5.13 10.52
C GLU A 72 8.40 4.61 9.79
N MET A 73 8.47 4.50 8.45
CA MET A 73 7.35 4.04 7.64
C MET A 73 7.20 2.51 7.60
N ARG A 74 5.96 2.06 7.50
CA ARG A 74 5.60 0.64 7.50
C ARG A 74 4.60 0.32 6.39
N ALA A 75 4.89 -0.69 5.57
CA ALA A 75 4.04 -1.15 4.49
C ALA A 75 3.29 -2.43 4.83
N TYR A 76 2.00 -2.50 4.49
CA TYR A 76 1.17 -3.69 4.57
C TYR A 76 0.81 -4.17 3.17
N ALA A 77 0.95 -5.47 2.93
CA ALA A 77 0.47 -6.10 1.70
C ALA A 77 -1.04 -6.41 1.82
N LEU A 78 -1.84 -5.74 1.01
CA LEU A 78 -3.30 -5.91 0.89
C LEU A 78 -3.67 -7.12 0.04
N VAL A 79 -2.77 -7.57 -0.84
CA VAL A 79 -2.99 -8.70 -1.74
C VAL A 79 -1.84 -9.69 -1.56
N ARG A 80 -2.18 -10.96 -1.31
CA ARG A 80 -1.23 -12.07 -1.14
C ARG A 80 -1.13 -13.00 -2.35
N GLY A 81 -1.83 -12.67 -3.44
CA GLY A 81 -1.87 -13.47 -4.67
C GLY A 81 -2.85 -14.65 -4.67
N ALA A 82 -3.47 -14.96 -3.53
CA ALA A 82 -4.50 -16.00 -3.39
C ALA A 82 -5.95 -15.47 -3.40
N GLU A 83 -6.13 -14.17 -3.66
CA GLU A 83 -7.46 -13.55 -3.62
C GLU A 83 -8.26 -13.83 -4.87
N SER A 84 -9.56 -14.05 -4.68
CA SER A 84 -10.53 -14.09 -5.77
C SER A 84 -10.72 -12.71 -6.39
N GLU A 85 -11.16 -12.69 -7.65
CA GLU A 85 -11.50 -11.45 -8.36
C GLU A 85 -12.52 -10.60 -7.59
N HIS A 86 -13.48 -11.25 -6.91
CA HIS A 86 -14.46 -10.56 -6.08
C HIS A 86 -13.82 -9.81 -4.90
N GLN A 87 -12.86 -10.44 -4.21
CA GLN A 87 -12.12 -9.78 -3.12
C GLN A 87 -11.28 -8.61 -3.61
N LEU A 88 -10.69 -8.73 -4.81
CA LEU A 88 -9.94 -7.64 -5.43
C LEU A 88 -10.84 -6.45 -5.80
N ARG A 89 -12.05 -6.71 -6.32
CA ARG A 89 -13.03 -5.65 -6.58
C ARG A 89 -13.50 -4.96 -5.30
N LEU A 90 -13.73 -5.73 -4.23
CA LEU A 90 -14.05 -5.16 -2.92
C LEU A 90 -12.91 -4.25 -2.42
N LEU A 91 -11.66 -4.68 -2.55
CA LEU A 91 -10.49 -3.87 -2.21
C LEU A 91 -10.41 -2.58 -3.02
N ALA A 92 -10.73 -2.62 -4.31
CA ALA A 92 -10.76 -1.43 -5.17
C ALA A 92 -11.89 -0.45 -4.80
N ALA A 93 -12.96 -0.94 -4.17
CA ALA A 93 -14.09 -0.13 -3.72
C ALA A 93 -13.93 0.45 -2.29
N LEU A 94 -12.93 -0.01 -1.51
CA LEU A 94 -12.65 0.42 -0.13
C LEU A 94 -11.81 1.70 -0.05
#